data_AF-A0A5R1YXK8-F1
#
_entry.id   AF-A0A5R1YXK8-F1
#
_cell.length_a   1.000
_cell.length_b   1.000
_cell.length_c   1.000
_cell.angle_alpha   90.00
_cell.angle_beta   90.00
_cell.angle_gamma   90.00
#
_symmetry.space_group_name_H-M   'P 1'
#
loop_
_entity.id
_entity.type
_entity.pdbx_description
1 polymer ?
#
loop_
_entity_poly.entity_id
_entity_poly.type
_entity_poly.pdbx_seq_one_letter_code
_entity_poly.pdbx_strand_id
1 'polypeptide(L)'
;TQAQGIVTQLMGMFNFLKNAGASPFVKAIDVPGEELCSLEELFQKTLEDYQQRASTLSRLADEAKALNDASTLDFLHTLEKEQQQDGVLLQTILEEVRSAKRAGLCLAQTDQHLLNVVTYQHH
;
A
#
# COMPACT_ATOMS: atom_id res chain seq x y z
N THR A 1 -9.51 -7.41 4.79
CA THR A 1 -9.84 -6.06 5.29
C THR A 1 -8.94 -4.95 4.73
N GLN A 2 -7.97 -5.22 3.83
CA GLN A 2 -7.04 -4.21 3.28
C GLN A 2 -7.73 -3.00 2.61
N ALA A 3 -8.74 -3.24 1.77
CA ALA A 3 -9.50 -2.14 1.14
C ALA A 3 -10.15 -1.21 2.19
N GLN A 4 -10.62 -1.75 3.31
CA GLN A 4 -11.16 -0.95 4.42
C GLN A 4 -10.05 -0.16 5.14
N GLY A 5 -8.86 -0.74 5.28
CA GLY A 5 -7.68 -0.04 5.81
C GLY A 5 -7.33 1.20 4.98
N ILE A 6 -7.30 1.05 3.65
CA ILE A 6 -7.02 2.17 2.73
C ILE A 6 -8.07 3.28 2.87
N VAL A 7 -9.36 2.94 2.94
CA VAL A 7 -10.43 3.93 3.16
C VAL A 7 -10.25 4.65 4.50
N THR A 8 -9.85 3.92 5.55
CA THR A 8 -9.59 4.52 6.88
C THR A 8 -8.44 5.51 6.82
N GLN A 9 -7.34 5.16 6.14
CA GLN A 9 -6.19 6.03 5.95
C GLN A 9 -6.58 7.30 5.16
N LEU A 10 -7.35 7.15 4.07
CA LEU A 10 -7.87 8.28 3.29
C LEU A 10 -8.71 9.23 4.14
N MET A 11 -9.60 8.69 4.98
CA MET A 11 -10.40 9.51 5.90
C MET A 11 -9.53 10.23 6.94
N GLY A 12 -8.45 9.59 7.42
CA GLY A 12 -7.45 10.23 8.28
C GLY A 12 -6.81 11.44 7.62
N MET A 13 -6.35 11.30 6.37
CA MET A 13 -5.80 12.42 5.57
C MET A 13 -6.82 13.53 5.37
N PHE A 14 -8.07 13.19 5.07
CA PHE A 14 -9.13 14.16 4.85
C PHE A 14 -9.41 15.00 6.11
N ASN A 15 -9.43 14.35 7.28
CA ASN A 15 -9.61 15.02 8.56
C ASN A 15 -8.41 15.90 8.91
N PHE A 16 -7.18 15.44 8.69
CA PHE A 16 -5.97 16.25 8.88
C PHE A 16 -6.05 17.54 8.07
N LEU A 17 -6.34 17.44 6.77
CA LEU A 17 -6.45 18.60 5.87
C LEU A 17 -7.57 19.56 6.29
N LYS A 18 -8.74 19.04 6.69
CA LYS A 18 -9.83 19.88 7.21
C LYS A 18 -9.45 20.60 8.49
N ASN A 19 -8.77 19.94 9.41
CA ASN A 19 -8.33 20.54 10.68
C ASN A 19 -7.29 21.64 10.47
N ALA A 20 -6.48 21.55 9.41
CA ALA A 20 -5.58 22.61 8.96
C ALA A 20 -6.30 23.77 8.23
N GLY A 21 -7.63 23.70 8.06
CA GLY A 21 -8.43 24.73 7.38
C GLY A 21 -8.49 24.59 5.85
N ALA A 22 -7.99 23.49 5.28
CA ALA A 22 -8.06 23.24 3.85
C ALA A 22 -9.42 22.66 3.41
N SER A 23 -9.67 22.68 2.10
CA SER A 23 -10.84 22.04 1.47
C SER A 23 -10.41 20.84 0.64
N PRO A 24 -10.21 19.66 1.26
CA PRO A 24 -9.82 18.46 0.52
C PRO A 24 -10.97 17.99 -0.39
N PHE A 25 -10.62 17.48 -1.56
CA PHE A 25 -11.56 16.93 -2.52
C PHE A 25 -11.01 15.65 -3.14
N VAL A 26 -11.89 14.72 -3.47
CA VAL A 26 -11.54 13.45 -4.14
C VAL A 26 -11.76 13.65 -5.63
N LYS A 27 -10.71 13.47 -6.44
CA LYS A 27 -10.83 13.46 -7.89
C LYS A 27 -11.49 12.17 -8.35
N ALA A 28 -12.18 12.21 -9.49
CA ALA A 28 -12.61 11.00 -10.17
C ALA A 28 -11.39 10.12 -10.44
N ILE A 29 -11.49 8.84 -10.12
CA ILE A 29 -10.44 7.85 -10.35
C ILE A 29 -10.77 7.20 -11.69
N ASP A 30 -9.85 7.30 -12.65
CA ASP A 30 -9.90 6.45 -13.83
C ASP A 30 -9.49 5.05 -13.39
N VAL A 31 -10.41 4.08 -13.43
CA VAL A 31 -10.07 2.68 -13.20
C VAL A 31 -9.38 2.19 -14.48
N PRO A 32 -8.08 1.86 -14.45
CA PRO A 32 -7.45 1.27 -15.62
C PRO A 32 -8.15 -0.05 -15.90
N GLY A 33 -8.75 -0.18 -17.08
CA GLY A 33 -9.33 -1.44 -17.56
C GLY A 33 -8.27 -2.45 -17.99
N GLU A 34 -7.19 -2.58 -17.22
CA GLU A 34 -6.13 -3.53 -17.52
C GLU A 34 -6.54 -4.93 -17.08
N GLU A 35 -6.67 -5.84 -18.05
CA GLU A 35 -6.80 -7.27 -17.77
C GLU A 35 -5.51 -7.77 -17.11
N LEU A 36 -5.64 -8.34 -15.91
CA LEU A 36 -4.54 -9.02 -15.22
C LEU A 36 -4.50 -10.47 -15.68
N CYS A 37 -3.35 -10.91 -16.17
CA CYS A 37 -3.16 -12.22 -16.78
C CYS A 37 -2.60 -13.26 -15.79
N SER A 38 -2.13 -12.85 -14.60
CA SER A 38 -1.62 -13.79 -13.60
C SER A 38 -1.62 -13.25 -12.17
N LEU A 39 -1.51 -14.16 -11.20
CA LEU A 39 -1.33 -13.82 -9.78
C LEU A 39 -0.03 -13.07 -9.52
N GLU A 40 1.04 -13.42 -10.25
CA GLU A 40 2.33 -12.73 -10.17
C GLU A 40 2.20 -11.28 -10.64
N GLU A 41 1.51 -11.05 -11.77
CA GLU A 41 1.25 -9.70 -12.29
C GLU A 41 0.42 -8.87 -11.32
N LEU A 42 -0.63 -9.45 -10.73
CA LEU A 42 -1.45 -8.77 -9.71
C LEU A 42 -0.61 -8.25 -8.55
N PHE A 43 0.21 -9.10 -7.93
CA PHE A 43 1.02 -8.70 -6.78
C PHE A 43 2.20 -7.81 -7.16
N GLN A 44 2.76 -7.97 -8.37
CA GLN A 44 3.78 -7.07 -8.89
C GLN A 44 3.23 -5.65 -9.04
N LYS A 45 2.08 -5.47 -9.70
CA LYS A 45 1.43 -4.15 -9.82
C LYS A 45 1.04 -3.57 -8.47
N THR A 46 0.52 -4.40 -7.56
CA THR A 46 0.18 -3.96 -6.19
C THR A 46 1.41 -3.46 -5.42
N LEU A 47 2.57 -4.12 -5.59
CA LEU A 47 3.83 -3.69 -4.99
C LEU A 47 4.35 -2.39 -5.63
N GLU A 48 4.22 -2.24 -6.94
CA GLU A 48 4.58 -1.01 -7.66
C GLU A 48 3.74 0.19 -7.19
N ASP A 49 2.42 0.02 -7.09
CA ASP A 49 1.51 1.04 -6.57
C ASP A 49 1.88 1.44 -5.13
N TYR A 50 2.24 0.46 -4.29
CA TYR A 50 2.75 0.71 -2.95
C TYR A 50 4.04 1.53 -2.97
N GLN A 51 5.02 1.15 -3.81
CA GLN A 51 6.30 1.84 -3.92
C GLN A 51 6.13 3.28 -4.42
N GLN A 52 5.26 3.52 -5.39
CA GLN A 52 4.91 4.86 -5.86
C GLN A 52 4.32 5.72 -4.73
N ARG A 53 3.40 5.15 -3.94
CA ARG A 53 2.83 5.83 -2.77
C ARG A 53 3.89 6.13 -1.71
N ALA A 54 4.74 5.17 -1.37
CA ALA A 54 5.83 5.36 -0.41
C ALA A 54 6.81 6.45 -0.86
N SER A 55 7.20 6.46 -2.14
CA SER A 55 8.03 7.52 -2.72
C SER A 55 7.35 8.88 -2.67
N THR A 56 6.04 8.93 -2.92
CA THR A 56 5.26 10.18 -2.83
C THR A 56 5.23 10.72 -1.40
N LEU A 57 5.01 9.87 -0.39
CA LEU A 57 5.03 10.28 1.02
C LEU A 57 6.41 10.81 1.43
N SER A 58 7.48 10.11 1.05
CA SER A 58 8.85 10.53 1.35
C SER A 58 9.17 11.89 0.74
N ARG A 59 8.76 12.13 -0.52
CA ARG A 59 8.93 13.44 -1.17
C ARG A 59 8.14 14.53 -0.45
N LEU A 60 6.90 14.26 -0.04
CA LEU A 60 6.09 15.22 0.72
C LEU A 60 6.71 15.53 2.09
N ALA A 61 7.32 14.53 2.74
CA ALA A 61 8.01 14.71 4.01
C ALA A 61 9.24 15.62 3.85
N ASP A 62 10.03 15.40 2.78
CA ASP A 62 11.16 16.29 2.44
C ASP A 62 10.70 17.73 2.16
N GLU A 63 9.59 17.92 1.45
CA GLU A 63 8.99 19.23 1.19
C GLU A 63 8.52 19.91 2.50
N ALA A 64 7.78 19.19 3.36
CA ALA A 64 7.32 19.71 4.65
C ALA A 64 8.51 20.11 5.54
N LYS A 65 9.57 19.30 5.56
CA LYS A 65 10.80 19.60 6.29
C LYS A 65 11.49 20.86 5.75
N ALA A 66 11.59 21.01 4.43
CA ALA A 66 12.19 22.20 3.81
C ALA A 66 11.41 23.48 4.11
N LEU A 67 10.09 23.38 4.29
CA LEU A 67 9.21 24.49 4.65
C LEU A 67 9.11 24.73 6.17
N ASN A 68 9.79 23.92 7.00
CA ASN A 68 9.66 23.91 8.46
C ASN A 68 8.22 23.66 8.95
N ASP A 69 7.42 22.90 8.20
CA ASP A 69 6.07 22.48 8.59
C ASP A 69 6.15 21.18 9.40
N ALA A 70 6.38 21.33 10.72
CA ALA A 70 6.49 20.20 11.63
C ALA A 70 5.20 19.38 11.73
N SER A 71 4.03 20.04 11.67
CA SER A 71 2.74 19.36 11.80
C SER A 71 2.45 18.42 10.62
N THR A 72 2.74 18.86 9.40
CA THR A 72 2.60 18.03 8.21
C THR A 72 3.66 16.94 8.18
N LEU A 73 4.89 17.24 8.59
CA LEU A 73 5.97 16.25 8.66
C LEU A 73 5.63 15.09 9.62
N ASP A 74 5.18 15.40 10.83
CA ASP A 74 4.80 14.39 11.83
C ASP A 74 3.63 13.51 11.35
N PHE A 75 2.66 14.13 10.68
CA PHE A 75 1.54 13.42 10.08
C PHE A 75 1.99 12.46 8.97
N LEU A 76 2.87 12.92 8.06
CA LEU A 76 3.39 12.09 6.97
C LEU A 76 4.22 10.91 7.49
N HIS A 77 5.07 11.11 8.51
CA HIS A 77 5.81 10.02 9.14
C HIS A 77 4.89 8.99 9.83
N THR A 78 3.76 9.44 10.38
CA THR A 78 2.75 8.51 10.92
C THR A 78 2.19 7.62 9.80
N LEU A 79 1.82 8.21 8.66
CA LEU A 79 1.34 7.44 7.50
C LEU A 79 2.39 6.47 6.94
N GLU A 80 3.64 6.90 6.82
CA GLU A 80 4.75 6.05 6.35
C GLU A 80 4.93 4.82 7.25
N LYS A 81 4.88 5.03 8.57
CA LYS A 81 5.01 3.96 9.56
C LYS A 81 3.84 2.99 9.50
N GLU A 82 2.61 3.50 9.38
CA GLU A 82 1.40 2.67 9.27
C GLU A 82 1.45 1.72 8.07
N GLN A 83 1.94 2.21 6.92
CA GLN A 83 2.01 1.40 5.70
C GLN A 83 3.33 0.60 5.55
N GLN A 84 4.29 0.72 6.47
CA GLN A 84 5.59 0.06 6.29
C GLN A 84 5.47 -1.47 6.28
N GLN A 85 4.57 -2.01 7.11
CA GLN A 85 4.31 -3.46 7.16
C GLN A 85 3.68 -3.97 5.87
N ASP A 86 2.83 -3.17 5.21
CA ASP A 86 2.24 -3.53 3.91
C ASP A 86 3.32 -3.80 2.86
N GLY A 87 4.38 -2.99 2.84
CA GLY A 87 5.48 -3.14 1.89
C GLY A 87 6.27 -4.44 2.08
N VAL A 88 6.49 -4.84 3.33
CA VAL A 88 7.17 -6.11 3.66
C VAL A 88 6.28 -7.29 3.29
N LEU A 89 4.99 -7.22 3.63
CA LEU A 89 4.02 -8.27 3.31
C LEU A 89 3.87 -8.46 1.81
N LEU A 90 3.74 -7.37 1.03
CA LEU A 90 3.61 -7.43 -0.43
C LEU A 90 4.84 -8.03 -1.10
N GLN A 91 6.04 -7.67 -0.66
CA GLN A 91 7.28 -8.30 -1.14
C GLN A 91 7.29 -9.80 -0.84
N THR A 92 6.95 -10.18 0.40
CA THR A 92 6.89 -11.57 0.83
C THR A 92 5.90 -12.37 -0.02
N ILE A 93 4.68 -11.86 -0.21
CA ILE A 93 3.66 -12.53 -1.02
C ILE A 93 4.12 -12.71 -2.47
N LEU A 94 4.72 -11.68 -3.07
CA LEU A 94 5.22 -11.75 -4.44
C LEU A 94 6.33 -12.81 -4.59
N GLU A 95 7.25 -12.89 -3.63
CA GLU A 95 8.30 -13.91 -3.60
C GLU A 95 7.71 -15.31 -3.46
N GLU A 96 6.70 -15.50 -2.61
CA GLU A 96 6.02 -16.78 -2.42
C GLU A 96 5.23 -17.21 -3.67
N VAL A 97 4.58 -16.28 -4.37
CA VAL A 97 3.94 -16.55 -5.67
C VAL A 97 4.96 -17.03 -6.70
N ARG A 98 6.12 -16.35 -6.80
CA ARG A 98 7.22 -16.76 -7.68
C ARG A 98 7.80 -18.12 -7.29
N SER A 99 7.90 -18.38 -5.99
CA SER A 99 8.37 -19.67 -5.45
C SER A 99 7.43 -20.81 -5.84
N ALA A 100 6.13 -20.64 -5.60
CA ALA A 100 5.08 -21.61 -5.94
C ALA A 100 5.05 -21.92 -7.44
N LYS A 101 5.18 -20.89 -8.29
CA LYS A 101 5.27 -21.04 -9.74
C LYS A 101 6.49 -21.86 -10.17
N ARG A 102 7.67 -21.62 -9.58
CA ARG A 102 8.89 -22.40 -9.84
C ARG A 102 8.77 -23.85 -9.37
N ALA A 103 8.04 -24.08 -8.28
CA ALA A 103 7.75 -25.41 -7.75
C ALA A 103 6.65 -26.15 -8.54
N GLY A 104 6.03 -25.51 -9.53
CA GLY A 104 4.97 -26.11 -10.35
C GLY A 104 3.64 -26.29 -9.60
N LEU A 105 3.42 -25.52 -8.53
CA LEU A 105 2.15 -25.56 -7.79
C LEU A 105 1.01 -24.98 -8.65
N CYS A 106 -0.17 -25.57 -8.53
CA CYS A 106 -1.37 -25.01 -9.15
C CYS A 106 -1.89 -23.81 -8.34
N LEU A 107 -2.85 -23.06 -8.91
CA LEU A 107 -3.41 -21.86 -8.27
C LEU A 107 -4.04 -22.15 -6.90
N ALA A 108 -4.77 -23.26 -6.74
CA ALA A 108 -5.38 -23.61 -5.46
C ALA A 108 -4.34 -23.92 -4.37
N GLN A 109 -3.24 -24.58 -4.74
CA GLN A 109 -2.13 -24.85 -3.81
C GLN A 109 -1.37 -23.57 -3.45
N THR A 110 -1.19 -22.69 -4.43
CA THR A 110 -0.56 -21.38 -4.23
C THR A 110 -1.41 -20.51 -3.29
N ASP A 111 -2.73 -20.45 -3.51
CA ASP A 111 -3.67 -19.69 -2.68
C ASP A 111 -3.64 -20.16 -1.21
N GLN A 112 -3.70 -21.48 -0.99
CA GLN A 112 -3.61 -22.05 0.36
C GLN A 112 -2.27 -21.74 1.04
N HIS A 113 -1.17 -21.75 0.28
CA HIS A 113 0.15 -21.39 0.78
C HIS A 113 0.22 -19.92 1.20
N LEU A 114 -0.32 -19.01 0.37
CA LEU A 114 -0.40 -17.59 0.69
C LEU A 114 -1.26 -17.30 1.91
N LEU A 115 -2.35 -18.05 2.11
CA LEU A 115 -3.19 -17.89 3.30
C LEU A 115 -2.39 -18.12 4.59
N ASN A 116 -1.51 -19.12 4.60
CA ASN A 116 -0.62 -19.36 5.73
C ASN A 116 0.33 -18.17 5.95
N VAL A 117 0.98 -17.70 4.89
CA VAL A 117 1.91 -16.56 4.93
C VAL A 117 1.24 -15.32 5.54
N VAL A 118 0.04 -14.98 5.07
CA VAL A 118 -0.72 -13.82 5.56
C VAL A 118 -1.15 -13.99 7.02
N THR A 119 -1.58 -15.20 7.41
CA THR A 119 -2.05 -15.49 8.77
C THR A 119 -0.90 -15.45 9.78
N TYR A 120 0.28 -15.99 9.44
CA TYR A 120 1.45 -15.97 10.31
C TYR A 120 2.05 -14.57 10.48
N GLN A 121 1.88 -13.65 9.52
CA GLN A 121 2.35 -12.26 9.63
C GLN A 121 1.45 -11.38 10.53
N HIS A 122 0.23 -11.83 10.87
CA HIS A 122 -0.70 -11.11 11.74
C HIS A 122 -0.62 -11.55 13.23
N HIS A 123 0.33 -12.42 13.57
CA HIS A 123 0.58 -12.94 14.93
C HIS A 123 2.02 -12.66 15.36
#